data_AF-A0A291RU74-F1
#
_entry.id   AF-A0A291RU74-F1
#
_cell.length_a   1.000
_cell.length_b   1.000
_cell.length_c   1.000
_cell.angle_alpha   90.00
_cell.angle_beta   90.00
_cell.angle_gamma   90.00
#
_symmetry.space_group_name_H-M   'P 1'
#
loop_
_entity.id
_entity.type
_entity.pdbx_description
1 polymer ?
#
loop_
_entity_poly.entity_id
_entity_poly.type
_entity_poly.pdbx_seq_one_letter_code
_entity_poly.pdbx_strand_id
1 'polypeptide(L)'
;MENLVQRQFHCIADATNYHSSHVIPEHRYTLWCKAFDVESLDALFDMTPAEKAVPLFDAAITRFNSHPEDLRPLLDASDPGGLRGNRNALVGIRTFLADHGGTISGTFTETA
;
A
#
# COMPACT_ATOMS: atom_id res chain seq x y z
N MET A 1 -18.41 -20.83 2.90
CA MET A 1 -17.75 -19.75 2.13
C MET A 1 -17.17 -18.82 3.16
N GLU A 2 -15.88 -18.92 3.45
CA GLU A 2 -15.22 -17.90 4.27
C GLU A 2 -15.24 -16.60 3.48
N ASN A 3 -15.84 -15.56 4.04
CA ASN A 3 -15.74 -14.21 3.51
C ASN A 3 -14.26 -13.82 3.54
N LEU A 4 -13.62 -13.76 2.37
CA LEU A 4 -12.23 -13.34 2.25
C LEU A 4 -12.16 -11.87 2.66
N VAL A 5 -11.61 -11.62 3.84
CA VAL A 5 -11.27 -10.28 4.31
C VAL A 5 -10.23 -9.68 3.36
N GLN A 6 -10.67 -8.80 2.46
CA GLN A 6 -9.76 -8.07 1.58
C GLN A 6 -9.42 -6.72 2.21
N ARG A 7 -8.13 -6.52 2.46
CA ARG A 7 -7.57 -5.25 2.92
C ARG A 7 -7.32 -4.37 1.71
N GLN A 8 -7.64 -3.08 1.79
CA GLN A 8 -7.41 -2.16 0.68
C GLN A 8 -7.03 -0.76 1.15
N PHE A 9 -6.14 -0.10 0.41
CA PHE A 9 -5.98 1.34 0.51
C PHE A 9 -7.02 2.03 -0.37
N HIS A 10 -7.71 3.02 0.18
CA HIS A 10 -8.70 3.80 -0.57
C HIS A 10 -8.23 5.23 -0.69
N CYS A 11 -8.07 5.67 -1.92
CA CYS A 11 -7.62 7.02 -2.24
C CYS A 11 -8.77 7.80 -2.87
N ILE A 12 -8.96 9.04 -2.40
CA ILE A 12 -10.00 9.97 -2.87
C ILE A 12 -9.26 11.21 -3.39
N ALA A 13 -9.51 11.63 -4.62
CA ALA A 13 -8.88 12.80 -5.24
C ALA A 13 -9.50 14.14 -4.78
N ASP A 14 -8.74 15.24 -4.75
CA ASP A 14 -9.21 16.55 -4.25
C ASP A 14 -10.31 17.20 -5.12
N ALA A 15 -10.17 17.12 -6.45
CA ALA A 15 -10.95 17.94 -7.38
C ALA A 15 -12.10 17.18 -8.06
N THR A 16 -12.28 15.90 -7.76
CA THR A 16 -13.24 15.02 -8.45
C THR A 16 -13.81 13.98 -7.50
N ASN A 17 -14.98 13.44 -7.81
CA ASN A 17 -15.50 12.21 -7.18
C ASN A 17 -14.76 10.96 -7.70
N TYR A 18 -13.46 11.06 -8.00
CA TYR A 18 -12.66 9.92 -8.44
C TYR A 18 -12.06 9.20 -7.23
N HIS A 19 -12.35 7.92 -7.15
CA HIS A 19 -11.94 7.03 -6.08
C HIS A 19 -11.11 5.90 -6.68
N SER A 20 -10.02 5.53 -6.01
CA SER A 20 -9.18 4.40 -6.38
C SER A 20 -9.01 3.49 -5.17
N SER A 21 -9.42 2.23 -5.31
CA SER A 21 -9.20 1.20 -4.29
C SER A 21 -8.09 0.25 -4.73
N HIS A 22 -7.07 0.12 -3.88
CA HIS A 22 -5.92 -0.73 -4.11
C HIS A 22 -5.96 -1.90 -3.12
N VAL A 23 -6.45 -3.05 -3.60
CA VAL A 23 -6.48 -4.30 -2.83
C VAL A 23 -5.05 -4.72 -2.50
N ILE A 24 -4.84 -5.08 -1.24
CA ILE A 24 -3.60 -5.65 -0.72
C ILE A 24 -3.84 -7.14 -0.51
N PRO A 25 -3.35 -8.00 -1.42
CA PRO A 25 -3.38 -9.43 -1.22
C PRO A 25 -2.73 -9.81 0.12
N GLU A 26 -3.27 -10.79 0.81
CA GLU A 26 -2.81 -11.20 2.14
C GLU A 26 -1.31 -11.57 2.14
N HIS A 27 -0.85 -12.24 1.08
CA HIS A 27 0.55 -12.62 0.90
C HIS A 27 1.52 -11.43 0.73
N ARG A 28 1.01 -10.21 0.50
CA ARG A 28 1.82 -8.97 0.44
C ARG A 28 1.82 -8.19 1.74
N TYR A 29 0.89 -8.47 2.65
CA TYR A 29 0.64 -7.65 3.83
C TYR A 29 1.88 -7.50 4.71
N THR A 30 2.46 -8.61 5.15
CA THR A 30 3.65 -8.61 6.02
C THR A 30 4.85 -7.91 5.36
N LEU A 31 5.03 -8.12 4.06
CA LEU A 31 6.10 -7.50 3.30
C LEU A 31 5.91 -5.97 3.20
N TRP A 32 4.67 -5.51 3.04
CA TRP A 32 4.35 -4.08 3.00
C TRP A 32 4.46 -3.43 4.38
N CYS A 33 4.00 -4.09 5.46
CA CYS A 33 4.25 -3.64 6.83
C CYS A 33 5.75 -3.39 7.06
N LYS A 34 6.61 -4.35 6.65
CA LYS A 34 8.06 -4.20 6.75
C LYS A 34 8.62 -3.07 5.88
N ALA A 35 8.08 -2.87 4.68
CA ALA A 35 8.50 -1.78 3.80
C ALA A 35 8.18 -0.40 4.40
N PHE A 36 6.99 -0.24 4.99
CA PHE A 36 6.55 0.98 5.69
C PHE A 36 7.15 1.13 7.10
N ASP A 37 7.84 0.11 7.60
CA ASP A 37 8.41 0.06 8.95
C ASP A 37 7.36 0.20 10.07
N VAL A 38 6.23 -0.49 9.90
CA VAL A 38 5.12 -0.51 10.85
C VAL A 38 4.69 -1.94 11.18
N GLU A 39 4.02 -2.11 12.32
CA GLU A 39 3.48 -3.42 12.72
C GLU A 39 2.22 -3.80 11.93
N SER A 40 1.44 -2.81 11.50
CA SER A 40 0.18 -2.99 10.77
C SER A 40 -0.08 -1.82 9.81
N LEU A 41 -0.73 -2.11 8.68
CA LEU A 41 -1.21 -1.10 7.72
C LEU A 41 -2.59 -0.52 8.07
N ASP A 42 -3.32 -1.15 9.01
CA ASP A 42 -4.74 -0.84 9.27
C ASP A 42 -4.92 0.59 9.82
N ALA A 43 -3.95 1.07 10.60
CA ALA A 43 -3.93 2.41 11.16
C ALA A 43 -2.85 3.32 10.54
N LEU A 44 -2.20 2.89 9.46
CA LEU A 44 -1.11 3.66 8.85
C LEU A 44 -1.62 4.98 8.26
N PHE A 45 -2.84 4.96 7.71
CA PHE A 45 -3.49 6.15 7.17
C PHE A 45 -4.92 6.26 7.70
N ASP A 46 -5.30 7.45 8.12
CA ASP A 46 -6.67 7.79 8.51
C ASP A 46 -7.02 9.12 7.86
N MET A 47 -7.78 9.07 6.76
CA MET A 47 -8.10 10.23 5.91
C MET A 47 -6.88 11.14 5.68
N THR A 48 -5.72 10.53 5.49
CA THR A 48 -4.43 11.21 5.53
C THR A 48 -4.23 11.98 4.23
N PRO A 49 -3.91 13.29 4.29
CA PRO A 49 -3.67 14.08 3.09
C PRO A 49 -2.54 13.50 2.24
N ALA A 50 -2.68 13.57 0.91
CA ALA A 50 -1.69 13.09 -0.04
C ALA A 50 -0.29 13.67 0.22
N GLU A 51 -0.20 14.95 0.58
CA GLU A 51 1.07 15.62 0.93
C GLU A 51 1.81 14.96 2.10
N LYS A 52 1.09 14.33 3.05
CA LYS A 52 1.66 13.60 4.18
C LYS A 52 1.89 12.13 3.87
N ALA A 53 1.05 11.54 3.02
CA ALA A 53 1.16 10.14 2.63
C ALA A 53 2.29 9.88 1.62
N VAL A 54 2.47 10.75 0.62
CA VAL A 54 3.48 10.57 -0.44
C VAL A 54 4.90 10.35 0.12
N PRO A 55 5.39 11.12 1.12
CA PRO A 55 6.70 10.85 1.73
C PRO A 55 6.82 9.46 2.36
N LEU A 56 5.74 8.91 2.93
CA LEU A 56 5.72 7.57 3.52
C LEU A 56 5.83 6.49 2.44
N PHE A 57 5.13 6.67 1.31
CA PHE A 57 5.30 5.79 0.15
C PHE A 57 6.71 5.90 -0.43
N ASP A 58 7.27 7.10 -0.55
CA ASP A 58 8.64 7.30 -1.07
C ASP A 58 9.67 6.58 -0.18
N ALA A 59 9.52 6.63 1.14
CA ALA A 59 10.35 5.87 2.08
C ALA A 59 10.20 4.34 1.90
N ALA A 60 8.97 3.85 1.83
CA ALA A 60 8.70 2.42 1.62
C ALA A 60 9.26 1.91 0.29
N ILE A 61 9.04 2.64 -0.81
CA ILE A 61 9.57 2.34 -2.15
C ILE A 61 11.11 2.36 -2.15
N THR A 62 11.72 3.29 -1.42
CA THR A 62 13.18 3.37 -1.26
C THR A 62 13.73 2.13 -0.56
N ARG A 63 13.00 1.58 0.41
CA ARG A 63 13.40 0.37 1.14
C ARG A 63 13.54 -0.86 0.24
N PHE A 64 12.68 -0.99 -0.77
CA PHE A 64 12.80 -2.04 -1.80
C PHE A 64 14.13 -2.00 -2.57
N ASN A 65 14.72 -0.82 -2.73
CA ASN A 65 15.97 -0.66 -3.48
C ASN A 65 17.20 -0.73 -2.55
N SER A 66 17.09 -0.17 -1.34
CA SER A 66 18.20 -0.02 -0.40
C SER A 66 18.38 -1.21 0.54
N HIS A 67 17.30 -1.92 0.88
CA HIS A 67 17.31 -3.03 1.85
C HIS A 67 16.55 -4.26 1.31
N PRO A 68 16.85 -4.74 0.09
CA PRO A 68 16.12 -5.87 -0.50
C PRO A 68 16.29 -7.17 0.31
N GLU A 69 17.43 -7.38 0.98
CA GLU A 69 17.69 -8.57 1.79
C GLU A 69 16.78 -8.68 3.01
N ASP A 70 16.31 -7.56 3.56
CA ASP A 70 15.37 -7.55 4.68
C ASP A 70 13.94 -7.91 4.24
N LEU A 71 13.63 -7.73 2.95
CA LEU A 71 12.30 -7.92 2.39
C LEU A 71 12.15 -9.27 1.69
N ARG A 72 13.22 -9.80 1.06
CA ARG A 72 13.18 -11.09 0.36
C ARG A 72 12.62 -12.25 1.21
N PRO A 73 12.96 -12.40 2.51
CA PRO A 73 12.42 -13.48 3.33
C PRO A 73 10.91 -13.40 3.56
N LEU A 74 10.31 -12.21 3.38
CA LEU A 74 8.88 -11.97 3.55
C LEU A 74 8.10 -12.11 2.24
N LEU A 75 8.80 -12.36 1.13
CA LEU A 75 8.17 -12.53 -0.17
C LEU A 75 7.53 -13.91 -0.24
N ASP A 76 6.22 -13.95 -0.48
CA ASP A 76 5.52 -15.20 -0.71
C ASP A 76 5.94 -15.82 -2.05
N ALA A 77 6.18 -17.13 -2.06
CA ALA A 77 6.59 -17.88 -3.25
C ALA A 77 5.53 -17.85 -4.37
N SER A 78 4.26 -17.58 -4.01
CA SER A 78 3.16 -17.46 -4.95
C SER A 78 3.00 -16.05 -5.54
N ASP A 79 3.75 -15.03 -5.08
CA ASP A 79 3.67 -13.68 -5.65
C ASP A 79 4.49 -13.59 -6.96
N PRO A 80 3.84 -13.62 -8.15
CA PRO A 80 4.57 -13.61 -9.42
C PRO A 80 5.27 -12.26 -9.67
N GLY A 81 4.91 -11.21 -8.92
CA GLY A 81 5.51 -9.90 -9.04
C GLY A 81 6.86 -9.79 -8.34
N GLY A 82 7.11 -10.61 -7.32
CA GLY A 82 8.31 -10.50 -6.50
C GLY A 82 8.48 -9.11 -5.88
N LEU A 83 9.71 -8.76 -5.48
CA LEU A 83 10.01 -7.43 -4.95
C LEU A 83 9.70 -6.30 -5.94
N ARG A 84 9.96 -6.52 -7.24
CA ARG A 84 9.71 -5.52 -8.29
C ARG A 84 8.23 -5.20 -8.44
N GLY A 85 7.37 -6.21 -8.45
CA GLY A 85 5.93 -6.06 -8.58
C GLY A 85 5.34 -5.33 -7.37
N ASN A 86 5.78 -5.68 -6.16
CA ASN A 86 5.39 -4.99 -4.94
C ASN A 86 5.80 -3.51 -4.94
N ARG A 87 7.07 -3.23 -5.29
CA ARG A 87 7.56 -1.86 -5.48
C ARG A 87 6.70 -1.09 -6.49
N ASN A 88 6.41 -1.68 -7.64
CA ASN A 88 5.63 -1.03 -8.69
C ASN A 88 4.17 -0.76 -8.26
N ALA A 89 3.57 -1.64 -7.46
CA ALA A 89 2.25 -1.42 -6.90
C ALA A 89 2.25 -0.17 -5.98
N LEU A 90 3.24 -0.06 -5.09
CA LEU A 90 3.39 1.13 -4.24
C LEU A 90 3.66 2.40 -5.05
N VAL A 91 4.47 2.32 -6.11
CA VAL A 91 4.69 3.45 -7.04
C VAL A 91 3.38 3.90 -7.68
N GLY A 92 2.50 2.97 -8.09
CA GLY A 92 1.19 3.32 -8.67
C GLY A 92 0.32 4.14 -7.70
N ILE A 93 0.24 3.71 -6.43
CA ILE A 93 -0.54 4.43 -5.40
C ILE A 93 0.09 5.80 -5.13
N ARG A 94 1.41 5.85 -4.98
CA ARG A 94 2.16 7.09 -4.79
C ARG A 94 1.92 8.08 -5.93
N THR A 95 1.99 7.62 -7.18
CA THR A 95 1.74 8.45 -8.37
C THR A 95 0.30 8.97 -8.36
N PHE A 96 -0.67 8.12 -8.06
CA PHE A 96 -2.07 8.55 -7.93
C PHE A 96 -2.22 9.72 -6.94
N LEU A 97 -1.69 9.58 -5.73
CA LEU A 97 -1.76 10.62 -4.70
C LEU A 97 -1.03 11.90 -5.10
N ALA A 98 0.12 11.79 -5.76
CA ALA A 98 0.91 12.95 -6.20
C ALA A 98 0.20 13.73 -7.34
N ASP A 99 -0.44 13.02 -8.27
CA ASP A 99 -1.06 13.64 -9.45
C ASP A 99 -2.46 14.19 -9.15
N HIS A 100 -3.19 13.59 -8.21
CA HIS A 100 -4.59 13.91 -7.93
C HIS A 100 -4.86 14.55 -6.56
N GLY A 101 -3.86 14.61 -5.68
CA GLY A 101 -4.02 15.14 -4.32
C GLY A 101 -4.96 14.30 -3.47
N GLY A 102 -5.70 14.96 -2.58
CA GLY A 102 -6.77 14.35 -1.79
C GLY A 102 -6.29 13.59 -0.56
N THR A 103 -6.96 12.48 -0.26
CA THR A 103 -6.72 11.70 0.96
C THR A 103 -6.62 10.21 0.70
N ILE A 104 -5.86 9.51 1.55
CA ILE A 104 -5.81 8.06 1.62
C ILE A 104 -6.29 7.57 2.99
N SER A 105 -7.08 6.51 2.99
CA SER A 105 -7.41 5.74 4.19
C SER A 105 -6.70 4.40 4.17
N GLY A 106 -6.32 3.95 5.38
CA GLY A 106 -5.60 2.71 5.64
C GLY A 106 -6.43 1.48 5.30
N THR A 107 -5.90 0.30 5.60
CA THR A 107 -6.60 -0.94 5.26
C THR A 107 -7.83 -1.15 6.12
N PHE A 108 -9.00 -1.04 5.50
CA PHE A 108 -10.25 -1.50 6.09
C PHE A 108 -10.58 -2.90 5.59
N THR A 109 -11.14 -3.70 6.50
CA THR A 109 -11.77 -4.97 6.17
C THR A 109 -13.14 -4.66 5.58
N GLU A 110 -13.32 -4.87 4.29
CA GLU A 110 -14.66 -4.87 3.70
C GLU A 110 -15.26 -6.27 3.90
N THR A 111 -16.16 -6.42 4.87
CA THR A 111 -17.03 -7.59 4.94
C THR A 111 -18.07 -7.49 3.83
N ALA A 112 -17.97 -8.36 2.83
CA ALA A 112 -19.02 -8.59 1.84
C ALA A 112 -20.30 -9.13 2.51
#